data_AF-A0A7Y5RPL5-F1
#
_entry.id   AF-A0A7Y5RPL5-F1
#
_cell.length_a   1.000
_cell.length_b   1.000
_cell.length_c   1.000
_cell.angle_alpha   90.00
_cell.angle_beta   90.00
_cell.angle_gamma   90.00
#
_symmetry.space_group_name_H-M   'P 1'
#
loop_
_entity.id
_entity.type
_entity.pdbx_description
1 polymer ?
#
loop_
_entity_poly.entity_id
_entity_poly.type
_entity_poly.pdbx_seq_one_letter_code
_entity_poly.pdbx_strand_id
1 'polypeptide(L)'
;MSSAMINHIGMTAGLAACLLGCSATTTNSGHTSNAGQLTSPQDGAIFENPVRLWADGKPIDTGLLSKAAHAGPEIGDVDDDGDRDLLVGDFPGYIWLFENTGTDHKPVYTARGKLQAGGTDAKTPVY
;
A
#
# COMPACT_ATOMS: atom_id res chain seq x y z
N MET A 1 50.59 24.33 -36.95
CA MET A 1 50.10 24.06 -38.33
C MET A 1 48.72 23.43 -38.20
N SER A 2 47.73 24.02 -38.90
CA SER A 2 46.36 23.52 -39.22
C SER A 2 45.44 23.07 -38.06
N SER A 3 44.36 23.77 -37.69
CA SER A 3 43.11 24.13 -38.42
C SER A 3 42.10 22.97 -38.60
N ALA A 4 40.93 23.14 -37.97
CA ALA A 4 39.57 23.02 -38.55
C ALA A 4 38.57 23.52 -37.46
N MET A 5 38.05 24.75 -37.48
CA MET A 5 36.92 25.31 -38.24
C MET A 5 35.56 24.62 -37.97
N ILE A 6 34.65 25.32 -37.26
CA ILE A 6 33.38 25.96 -37.75
C ILE A 6 32.16 25.06 -37.41
N ASN A 7 31.09 25.49 -36.71
CA ASN A 7 30.16 26.56 -37.08
C ASN A 7 29.32 27.08 -35.88
N HIS A 8 28.86 28.32 -36.01
CA HIS A 8 28.30 29.20 -34.98
C HIS A 8 26.88 29.65 -35.38
N ILE A 9 25.86 29.55 -34.51
CA ILE A 9 24.61 30.36 -34.49
C ILE A 9 24.10 30.26 -33.02
N GLY A 10 24.04 31.24 -32.10
CA GLY A 10 23.64 32.66 -32.14
C GLY A 10 22.10 32.77 -32.03
N MET A 11 21.41 33.27 -30.99
CA MET A 11 21.54 34.56 -30.28
C MET A 11 20.49 34.69 -29.13
N THR A 12 20.93 35.29 -28.00
CA THR A 12 20.32 36.32 -27.10
C THR A 12 18.85 36.22 -26.64
N ALA A 13 18.52 36.11 -25.34
CA ALA A 13 18.61 37.05 -24.19
C ALA A 13 17.31 37.87 -23.94
N GLY A 14 16.76 37.77 -22.71
CA GLY A 14 15.67 38.59 -22.21
C GLY A 14 15.49 38.42 -20.70
N LEU A 15 15.99 39.38 -19.93
CA LEU A 15 15.92 39.49 -18.47
C LEU A 15 14.52 39.99 -18.02
N ALA A 16 13.93 39.41 -16.98
CA ALA A 16 12.99 40.11 -16.08
C ALA A 16 12.90 39.40 -14.73
N ALA A 17 13.28 40.13 -13.67
CA ALA A 17 13.27 39.72 -12.28
C ALA A 17 11.86 39.77 -11.67
N CYS A 18 11.56 38.91 -10.68
CA CYS A 18 10.55 39.23 -9.67
C CYS A 18 10.86 38.57 -8.30
N LEU A 19 11.23 39.47 -7.37
CA LEU A 19 11.13 39.52 -5.92
C LEU A 19 10.80 38.28 -5.05
N LEU A 20 11.70 38.07 -4.06
CA LEU A 20 11.47 37.99 -2.61
C LEU A 20 10.28 37.16 -2.05
N GLY A 21 10.58 36.21 -1.16
CA GLY A 21 9.62 35.76 -0.13
C GLY A 21 10.01 34.48 0.59
N CYS A 22 10.67 34.59 1.74
CA CYS A 22 10.76 33.53 2.75
C CYS A 22 9.39 33.35 3.44
N SER A 23 8.94 32.12 3.72
CA SER A 23 8.13 31.79 4.92
C SER A 23 7.88 30.28 5.04
N ALA A 24 8.04 29.78 6.26
CA ALA A 24 7.83 28.41 6.66
C ALA A 24 6.35 28.11 6.99
N THR A 25 6.00 26.83 6.92
CA THR A 25 4.97 26.10 7.69
C THR A 25 3.49 26.54 7.60
N THR A 26 2.63 25.63 7.15
CA THR A 26 1.33 25.29 7.79
C THR A 26 0.88 23.93 7.27
N THR A 27 1.02 22.87 8.08
CA THR A 27 -0.01 22.27 8.94
C THR A 27 -1.15 21.55 8.22
N ASN A 28 -1.34 20.30 8.65
CA ASN A 28 -2.45 19.39 8.39
C ASN A 28 -3.76 20.13 8.09
N SER A 29 -4.17 20.13 6.83
CA SER A 29 -5.43 20.73 6.40
C SER A 29 -6.40 19.62 6.04
N GLY A 30 -7.15 19.19 7.06
CA GLY A 30 -8.48 18.62 6.92
C GLY A 30 -8.57 17.31 6.16
N HIS A 31 -8.69 16.21 6.91
CA HIS A 31 -9.75 15.28 6.58
C HIS A 31 -11.08 16.05 6.68
N THR A 32 -11.44 16.79 5.63
CA THR A 32 -12.82 17.13 5.41
C THR A 32 -13.50 15.80 5.22
N SER A 33 -14.40 15.44 6.15
CA SER A 33 -15.34 14.36 5.98
C SER A 33 -16.30 14.76 4.87
N ASN A 34 -15.80 14.82 3.64
CA ASN A 34 -16.66 14.62 2.52
C ASN A 34 -16.96 13.13 2.60
N ALA A 35 -18.18 12.78 3.02
CA ALA A 35 -18.83 11.55 2.58
C ALA A 35 -19.07 11.67 1.07
N GLY A 36 -17.97 11.94 0.35
CA GLY A 36 -17.88 12.11 -1.07
C GLY A 36 -18.16 10.74 -1.60
N GLN A 37 -19.36 10.64 -2.17
CA GLN A 37 -19.77 9.55 -3.02
C GLN A 37 -18.54 9.01 -3.75
N LEU A 38 -18.34 7.69 -3.71
CA LEU A 38 -17.31 6.95 -4.47
C LEU A 38 -17.56 7.03 -5.99
N THR A 39 -18.02 8.19 -6.45
CA THR A 39 -18.32 8.58 -7.81
C THR A 39 -18.08 10.08 -7.89
N SER A 40 -16.84 10.46 -8.18
CA SER A 40 -16.63 11.60 -9.07
C SER A 40 -15.53 11.20 -10.05
N PRO A 41 -15.91 10.60 -11.20
CA PRO A 41 -14.99 10.34 -12.29
C PRO A 41 -14.72 11.67 -12.99
N GLN A 42 -13.83 12.48 -12.44
CA GLN A 42 -13.32 13.64 -13.18
C GLN A 42 -11.98 13.33 -13.87
N ASP A 43 -11.27 12.24 -13.51
CA ASP A 43 -9.94 11.94 -14.10
C ASP A 43 -9.59 10.46 -14.36
N GLY A 44 -10.49 9.50 -14.16
CA GLY A 44 -10.19 8.07 -14.36
C GLY A 44 -10.61 7.20 -13.18
N ALA A 45 -10.36 5.90 -13.27
CA ALA A 45 -10.68 4.98 -12.18
C ALA A 45 -9.90 5.38 -10.91
N ILE A 46 -10.61 5.61 -9.81
CA ILE A 46 -10.01 5.94 -8.50
C ILE A 46 -9.32 4.73 -7.84
N PHE A 47 -9.59 3.54 -8.36
CA PHE A 47 -8.97 2.29 -7.94
C PHE A 47 -8.30 1.63 -9.14
N GLU A 48 -7.18 0.99 -8.87
CA GLU A 48 -6.57 0.04 -9.79
C GLU A 48 -7.48 -1.19 -9.95
N ASN A 49 -7.23 -1.97 -11.01
CA ASN A 49 -7.91 -3.25 -11.16
C ASN A 49 -7.61 -4.15 -9.96
N PRO A 50 -8.60 -4.88 -9.41
CA PRO A 50 -8.36 -5.75 -8.28
C PRO A 50 -7.36 -6.85 -8.63
N VAL A 51 -6.40 -7.07 -7.74
CA VAL A 51 -5.38 -8.10 -7.87
C VAL A 51 -5.66 -9.21 -6.86
N ARG A 52 -5.52 -10.47 -7.29
CA ARG A 52 -5.60 -11.61 -6.38
C ARG A 52 -4.32 -11.70 -5.56
N LEU A 53 -4.44 -11.79 -4.24
CA LEU A 53 -3.31 -12.00 -3.35
C LEU A 53 -2.91 -13.47 -3.30
N TRP A 54 -1.62 -13.71 -3.13
CA TRP A 54 -0.99 -15.03 -3.12
C TRP A 54 -0.09 -15.17 -1.90
N ALA A 55 -0.07 -16.37 -1.33
CA ALA A 55 0.92 -16.79 -0.34
C ALA A 55 1.43 -18.18 -0.71
N ASP A 56 2.74 -18.39 -0.67
CA ASP A 56 3.39 -19.67 -1.01
C ASP A 56 2.91 -20.28 -2.35
N GLY A 57 2.73 -19.43 -3.36
CA GLY A 57 2.25 -19.83 -4.69
C GLY A 57 0.79 -20.28 -4.76
N LYS A 58 0.02 -20.11 -3.68
CA LYS A 58 -1.42 -20.40 -3.60
C LYS A 58 -2.21 -19.11 -3.42
N PRO A 59 -3.43 -19.03 -3.95
CA PRO A 59 -4.27 -17.88 -3.69
C PRO A 59 -4.63 -17.82 -2.20
N ILE A 60 -4.61 -16.62 -1.63
CA ILE A 60 -5.19 -16.38 -0.31
C ILE A 60 -6.71 -16.45 -0.47
N ASP A 61 -7.31 -17.49 0.10
CA ASP A 61 -8.74 -17.79 -0.05
C ASP A 61 -9.25 -18.50 1.22
N THR A 62 -10.00 -17.78 2.06
CA THR A 62 -10.51 -18.34 3.33
C THR A 62 -11.50 -19.48 3.10
N GLY A 63 -12.17 -19.53 1.95
CA GLY A 63 -13.03 -20.66 1.57
C GLY A 63 -12.23 -21.96 1.40
N LEU A 64 -11.01 -21.88 0.88
CA LEU A 64 -10.11 -23.03 0.78
C LEU A 64 -9.49 -23.41 2.13
N LEU A 65 -9.27 -22.43 3.02
CA LEU A 65 -8.60 -22.64 4.31
C LEU A 65 -9.54 -23.19 5.39
N SER A 66 -10.71 -22.58 5.58
CA SER A 66 -11.62 -22.89 6.68
C SER A 66 -12.98 -23.42 6.24
N LYS A 67 -13.26 -23.47 4.93
CA LYS A 67 -14.56 -23.87 4.33
C LYS A 67 -15.75 -23.00 4.73
N ALA A 68 -15.53 -21.94 5.50
CA ALA A 68 -16.59 -21.05 5.96
C ALA A 68 -16.78 -19.81 5.07
N ALA A 69 -15.82 -19.50 4.18
CA ALA A 69 -15.90 -18.46 3.15
C ALA A 69 -16.26 -17.04 3.64
N HIS A 70 -15.89 -16.70 4.87
CA HIS A 70 -15.91 -15.33 5.39
C HIS A 70 -14.46 -14.85 5.59
N ALA A 71 -14.22 -13.57 5.33
CA ALA A 71 -12.93 -12.94 5.51
C ALA A 71 -13.12 -11.57 6.18
N GLY A 72 -12.44 -11.36 7.31
CA GLY A 72 -12.23 -10.05 7.92
C GLY A 72 -10.74 -9.71 7.81
N PRO A 73 -10.29 -9.02 6.74
CA PRO A 73 -8.90 -8.66 6.58
C PRO A 73 -8.52 -7.49 7.49
N GLU A 74 -7.30 -7.53 8.04
CA GLU A 74 -6.62 -6.46 8.76
C GLU A 74 -5.16 -6.43 8.33
N ILE A 75 -4.55 -5.24 8.32
CA ILE A 75 -3.14 -5.05 7.94
C ILE A 75 -2.40 -4.45 9.13
N GLY A 76 -1.29 -5.07 9.54
CA GLY A 76 -0.48 -4.58 10.65
C GLY A 76 0.87 -5.28 10.72
N ASP A 77 1.83 -4.64 11.36
CA ASP A 77 3.16 -5.20 11.63
C ASP A 77 3.06 -6.08 12.90
N VAL A 78 3.03 -7.41 12.72
CA VAL A 78 2.76 -8.36 13.82
C VAL A 78 4.04 -8.81 14.51
N ASP A 79 5.16 -8.83 13.80
CA ASP A 79 6.45 -9.28 14.32
C ASP A 79 7.47 -8.15 14.57
N ASP A 80 7.07 -6.89 14.40
CA ASP A 80 7.83 -5.67 14.67
C ASP A 80 9.07 -5.53 13.77
N ASP A 81 8.97 -5.98 12.52
CA ASP A 81 10.06 -5.95 11.54
C ASP A 81 9.99 -4.75 10.58
N GLY A 82 8.90 -3.98 10.64
CA GLY A 82 8.67 -2.77 9.87
C GLY A 82 8.00 -3.00 8.52
N ASP A 83 7.61 -4.22 8.19
CA ASP A 83 6.70 -4.52 7.10
C ASP A 83 5.30 -4.92 7.60
N ARG A 84 4.27 -4.62 6.81
CA ARG A 84 2.89 -4.91 7.22
C ARG A 84 2.44 -6.27 6.72
N ASP A 85 2.04 -7.10 7.68
CA ASP A 85 1.43 -8.39 7.47
C ASP A 85 -0.05 -8.30 7.13
N LEU A 86 -0.57 -9.40 6.58
CA LEU A 86 -2.00 -9.59 6.38
C LEU A 86 -2.55 -10.60 7.38
N LEU A 87 -3.48 -10.13 8.21
CA LEU A 87 -4.31 -10.97 9.06
C LEU A 87 -5.67 -11.14 8.43
N VAL A 88 -6.22 -12.36 8.47
CA VAL A 88 -7.57 -12.63 7.97
C VAL A 88 -8.36 -13.43 9.01
N GLY A 89 -9.30 -12.76 9.67
CA GLY A 89 -10.29 -13.41 10.51
C GLY A 89 -11.26 -14.24 9.69
N ASP A 90 -11.63 -15.43 10.18
CA ASP A 90 -12.65 -16.29 9.59
C ASP A 90 -13.88 -16.46 10.49
N PHE A 91 -14.96 -17.01 9.91
CA PHE A 91 -16.24 -17.18 10.62
C PHE A 91 -16.17 -18.12 11.83
N PRO A 92 -15.40 -19.23 11.82
CA PRO A 92 -15.13 -20.03 13.01
C PRO A 92 -14.38 -19.30 14.14
N GLY A 93 -13.93 -18.07 13.93
CA GLY A 93 -13.28 -17.22 14.92
C GLY A 93 -11.76 -17.33 14.93
N TYR A 94 -11.15 -18.05 13.99
CA TYR A 94 -9.70 -18.10 13.85
C TYR A 94 -9.18 -16.88 13.09
N ILE A 95 -7.93 -16.53 13.35
CA ILE A 95 -7.19 -15.53 12.58
C ILE A 95 -6.10 -16.25 11.80
N TRP A 96 -6.09 -16.11 10.48
CA TRP A 96 -5.02 -16.58 9.61
C TRP A 96 -3.96 -15.49 9.46
N LEU A 97 -2.69 -15.84 9.63
CA LEU A 97 -1.55 -14.95 9.46
C LEU A 97 -0.82 -15.25 8.15
N PHE A 98 -0.70 -14.22 7.32
CA PHE A 98 0.12 -14.20 6.12
C PHE A 98 1.20 -13.15 6.34
N GLU A 99 2.38 -13.62 6.71
CA GLU A 99 3.52 -12.76 6.98
C GLU A 99 4.03 -12.16 5.67
N ASN A 100 4.25 -10.85 5.66
CA ASN A 100 4.96 -10.22 4.57
C ASN A 100 6.47 -10.47 4.76
N THR A 101 7.12 -10.97 3.71
CA THR A 101 8.57 -11.26 3.71
C THR A 101 9.30 -10.42 2.66
N GLY A 102 8.60 -9.40 2.17
CA GLY A 102 9.01 -8.54 1.08
C GLY A 102 9.31 -7.15 1.60
N THR A 103 8.48 -6.19 1.18
CA THR A 103 8.52 -4.81 1.67
C THR A 103 7.11 -4.27 1.73
N ASP A 104 6.91 -3.18 2.45
CA ASP A 104 5.62 -2.52 2.59
C ASP A 104 5.02 -2.02 1.26
N HIS A 105 5.87 -1.69 0.28
CA HIS A 105 5.44 -1.27 -1.07
C HIS A 105 5.37 -2.42 -2.08
N LYS A 106 5.95 -3.57 -1.77
CA LYS A 106 5.98 -4.75 -2.64
C LYS A 106 5.91 -6.01 -1.78
N PRO A 107 4.71 -6.33 -1.26
CA PRO A 107 4.56 -7.42 -0.30
C PRO A 107 4.75 -8.79 -0.98
N VAL A 108 5.32 -9.72 -0.24
CA VAL A 108 5.45 -11.14 -0.61
C VAL A 108 4.99 -11.98 0.57
N TYR A 109 3.81 -12.58 0.47
CA TYR A 109 3.22 -13.25 1.61
C TYR A 109 3.67 -14.71 1.74
N THR A 110 3.94 -15.12 2.98
CA THR A 110 4.18 -16.48 3.43
C THR A 110 3.08 -16.90 4.41
N ALA A 111 2.44 -18.05 4.20
CA ALA A 111 1.37 -18.50 5.08
C ALA A 111 1.94 -19.10 6.38
N ARG A 112 1.74 -18.41 7.50
CA ARG A 112 2.13 -18.89 8.84
C ARG A 112 1.06 -19.76 9.50
N GLY A 113 -0.13 -19.84 8.90
CA GLY A 113 -1.25 -20.63 9.41
C GLY A 113 -2.13 -19.82 10.34
N LYS A 114 -2.67 -20.45 11.39
CA LYS A 114 -3.45 -19.74 12.40
C LYS A 114 -2.54 -18.99 13.35
N LEU A 115 -2.87 -17.74 13.62
CA LEU A 115 -2.21 -16.93 14.62
C LEU A 115 -2.19 -17.67 15.96
N GLN A 116 -1.03 -17.65 16.65
CA GLN A 116 -0.87 -18.31 17.95
C GLN A 116 -0.81 -17.27 19.08
N ALA A 117 -1.47 -17.57 20.20
CA ALA A 117 -1.34 -16.83 21.46
C ALA A 117 -1.08 -17.83 22.59
N GLY A 118 0.03 -17.65 23.32
CA GLY A 118 0.41 -18.56 24.42
C GLY A 118 0.64 -20.01 23.98
N GLY A 119 1.03 -20.25 22.73
CA GLY A 119 1.23 -21.59 22.16
C GLY A 119 -0.06 -22.31 21.76
N THR A 120 -1.16 -21.59 21.62
CA THR A 120 -2.46 -22.12 21.14
C THR A 120 -3.05 -21.25 20.05
N ASP A 121 -3.90 -21.81 19.19
CA ASP A 121 -4.63 -21.06 18.17
C ASP A 121 -5.39 -19.89 18.80
N ALA A 122 -5.07 -18.67 18.38
CA ALA A 122 -5.84 -17.48 18.73
C ALA A 122 -7.25 -17.62 18.14
N LYS A 123 -8.25 -17.43 19.00
CA LYS A 123 -9.63 -17.61 18.63
C LYS A 123 -10.53 -16.59 19.31
N THR A 124 -11.34 -15.89 18.53
CA THR A 124 -12.41 -15.04 19.07
C THR A 124 -13.63 -15.91 19.40
N PRO A 125 -14.34 -15.64 20.50
CA PRO A 125 -15.62 -16.30 20.77
C PRO A 125 -16.60 -16.05 19.64
N VAL A 126 -17.21 -17.13 19.14
CA VAL A 126 -18.24 -17.09 18.10
C VAL A 126 -19.52 -17.59 18.74
N TYR A 127 -20.32 -16.64 19.25
CA TYR A 127 -21.54 -16.83 20.05
C TYR A 127 -21.33 -17.47 21.44
#